data_AF-A0A0M3IW60-F1
#
_entry.id   AF-A0A0M3IW60-F1
#
_cell.length_a   1.000
_cell.length_b   1.000
_cell.length_c   1.000
_cell.angle_alpha   90.00
_cell.angle_beta   90.00
_cell.angle_gamma   90.00
#
_symmetry.space_group_name_H-M   'P 1'
#
loop_
_entity.id
_entity.type
_entity.pdbx_description
1 polymer ?
#
loop_
_entity_poly.entity_id
_entity_poly.type
_entity_poly.pdbx_seq_one_letter_code
_entity_poly.pdbx_strand_id
1 'polypeptide(L)'
;MKGYVFIVFDDERSVRRLVNHCHRDGNDYYLLVSSPTMRNKPVQVRPWRLADINYELRGDMILDVRRTVFIGGVPRPTRAGSLFIETNLTMKGQYNSNSLSSAQ
;
A
#
# COMPACT_ATOMS: atom_id res chain seq x y z
N MET A 1 -5.10 -22.62 -4.83
CA MET A 1 -3.99 -21.66 -4.58
C MET A 1 -4.50 -20.23 -4.67
N LYS A 2 -4.08 -19.34 -3.76
CA LYS A 2 -4.34 -17.89 -3.86
C LYS A 2 -3.13 -17.26 -4.54
N GLY A 3 -3.35 -16.61 -5.68
CA GLY A 3 -2.31 -15.95 -6.47
C GLY A 3 -2.75 -14.53 -6.82
N TYR A 4 -1.79 -13.74 -7.26
CA TYR A 4 -1.99 -12.36 -7.70
C TYR A 4 -1.15 -12.11 -8.94
N VAL A 5 -1.60 -11.16 -9.74
CA VAL A 5 -0.89 -10.68 -10.93
C VAL A 5 -0.89 -9.17 -10.90
N PHE A 6 0.10 -8.57 -11.55
CA PHE A 6 0.16 -7.15 -11.76
C PHE A 6 -0.15 -6.87 -13.23
N ILE A 7 -0.95 -5.83 -13.46
CA ILE A 7 -1.26 -5.35 -14.80
C ILE A 7 -0.74 -3.92 -14.86
N VAL A 8 0.12 -3.65 -15.84
CA VAL A 8 0.64 -2.32 -16.13
C VAL A 8 0.01 -1.87 -17.44
N PHE A 9 -0.59 -0.69 -17.43
CA PHE A 9 -1.16 -0.05 -18.62
C PHE A 9 -0.28 1.13 -19.01
N ASP A 10 -0.12 1.35 -20.32
CA ASP A 10 0.60 2.51 -20.84
C ASP A 10 -0.19 3.83 -20.68
N ASP A 11 -1.53 3.75 -20.67
CA ASP A 11 -2.42 4.92 -20.59
C ASP A 11 -3.32 4.84 -19.34
N GLU A 12 -3.37 5.93 -18.58
CA GLU A 12 -4.23 6.10 -17.41
C GLU A 12 -5.71 5.88 -17.74
N ARG A 13 -6.15 6.24 -18.95
CA ARG A 13 -7.55 6.02 -19.36
C ARG A 13 -7.91 4.54 -19.39
N SER A 14 -6.96 3.66 -19.65
CA SER A 14 -7.16 2.21 -19.62
C SER A 14 -7.39 1.71 -18.19
N VAL A 15 -6.66 2.25 -17.21
CA VAL A 15 -6.91 1.98 -15.78
C VAL A 15 -8.31 2.45 -15.38
N ARG A 16 -8.67 3.68 -15.75
CA ARG A 16 -10.01 4.24 -15.48
C ARG A 16 -11.11 3.39 -16.10
N ARG A 17 -10.93 2.96 -17.36
CA ARG A 17 -11.86 2.07 -18.04
C ARG A 17 -12.02 0.75 -17.30
N LEU A 18 -10.93 0.10 -16.91
CA LEU A 18 -10.97 -1.15 -16.15
C LEU A 18 -11.74 -0.99 -14.82
N VAL A 19 -11.40 0.04 -14.05
CA VAL A 19 -12.05 0.33 -12.76
C VAL A 19 -13.55 0.59 -12.94
N ASN A 20 -13.94 1.34 -13.98
CA ASN A 20 -15.35 1.61 -14.28
C ASN A 20 -16.15 0.36 -14.70
N HIS A 21 -15.50 -0.67 -15.21
CA HIS A 21 -16.16 -1.95 -15.55
C HIS A 21 -16.20 -2.93 -14.36
N CYS A 22 -15.52 -2.61 -13.26
CA CYS A 22 -15.56 -3.46 -12.07
C CYS A 22 -16.87 -3.25 -11.30
N HIS A 23 -17.37 -4.33 -10.69
CA HIS A 23 -18.38 -4.23 -9.66
C HIS A 23 -17.77 -3.61 -8.41
N ARG A 24 -18.39 -2.56 -7.87
CA ARG A 24 -17.92 -1.86 -6.67
C ARG A 24 -18.71 -2.33 -5.45
N ASP A 25 -17.99 -2.81 -4.45
CA ASP A 25 -18.52 -3.14 -3.13
C ASP A 25 -17.74 -2.36 -2.08
N GLY A 26 -18.39 -1.35 -1.48
CA GLY A 26 -17.73 -0.38 -0.62
C GLY A 26 -16.56 0.33 -1.31
N ASN A 27 -15.34 0.08 -0.84
CA ASN A 27 -14.11 0.64 -1.41
C ASN A 27 -13.35 -0.33 -2.33
N ASP A 28 -13.84 -1.55 -2.47
CA ASP A 28 -13.22 -2.60 -3.24
C ASP A 28 -13.87 -2.71 -4.63
N TYR A 29 -13.05 -3.07 -5.61
CA TYR A 29 -13.48 -3.33 -6.98
C TYR A 29 -13.31 -4.81 -7.28
N TYR A 30 -14.27 -5.40 -7.98
CA TYR A 30 -14.28 -6.81 -8.34
C TYR A 30 -14.57 -6.99 -9.82
N LEU A 31 -13.82 -7.89 -10.46
CA LEU A 31 -14.05 -8.33 -11.83
C LEU A 31 -14.34 -9.84 -11.81
N LEU A 32 -15.39 -10.26 -12.51
CA LEU A 32 -15.68 -11.68 -12.68
C LEU A 32 -14.81 -12.24 -13.82
N VAL A 33 -13.96 -13.21 -13.50
CA VAL A 33 -13.08 -13.87 -14.46
C VAL A 33 -13.48 -15.33 -14.58
N SER A 34 -13.60 -15.81 -15.82
CA SER A 34 -13.87 -17.21 -16.12
C SER A 34 -12.65 -17.86 -16.76
N SER A 35 -12.43 -19.13 -16.45
CA SER A 35 -11.46 -20.04 -17.05
C SER A 35 -12.16 -21.32 -17.49
N PRO A 36 -11.49 -22.22 -18.26
CA PRO A 36 -12.07 -23.50 -18.65
C PRO A 36 -12.59 -24.35 -17.48
N THR A 37 -12.01 -24.18 -16.29
CA THR A 37 -12.33 -24.96 -15.08
C THR A 37 -13.13 -24.19 -14.03
N MET A 38 -13.35 -22.88 -14.21
CA MET A 38 -13.99 -22.03 -13.20
C MET A 38 -14.77 -20.91 -13.85
N ARG A 39 -16.06 -20.77 -13.52
CA ARG A 39 -16.90 -19.70 -14.07
C ARG A 39 -17.08 -18.58 -13.07
N ASN A 40 -17.10 -17.35 -13.56
CA ASN A 40 -17.47 -16.14 -12.83
C ASN A 40 -16.77 -16.01 -11.47
N LYS A 41 -15.48 -16.34 -11.40
CA LYS A 41 -14.71 -16.17 -10.18
C LYS A 41 -14.56 -14.67 -9.89
N PRO A 42 -15.02 -14.17 -8.73
CA PRO A 42 -14.75 -12.80 -8.35
C PRO A 42 -13.26 -12.63 -8.05
N VAL A 43 -12.63 -11.68 -8.74
CA VAL A 43 -11.24 -11.29 -8.55
C VAL A 43 -11.22 -9.84 -8.10
N GLN A 44 -10.57 -9.56 -6.96
CA GLN A 44 -10.42 -8.20 -6.47
C GLN A 44 -9.43 -7.44 -7.36
N VAL A 45 -9.84 -6.25 -7.82
CA VAL A 45 -9.02 -5.29 -8.54
C VAL A 45 -8.69 -4.14 -7.59
N ARG A 46 -7.41 -3.80 -7.49
CA ARG A 46 -6.94 -2.71 -6.63
C ARG A 46 -6.07 -1.77 -7.47
N PRO A 47 -6.59 -0.61 -7.89
CA PRO A 47 -5.78 0.35 -8.63
C PRO A 47 -4.70 0.92 -7.72
N TRP A 48 -3.52 1.15 -8.28
CA TRP A 48 -2.43 1.82 -7.60
C TRP A 48 -2.74 3.32 -7.51
N ARG A 49 -3.01 3.84 -6.32
CA ARG A 49 -3.34 5.26 -6.12
C ARG A 49 -2.06 6.05 -5.89
N LEU A 50 -1.83 7.08 -6.69
CA LEU A 50 -0.63 7.93 -6.58
C LEU A 50 -0.51 8.63 -5.21
N ALA A 51 -1.65 8.99 -4.62
CA ALA A 51 -1.71 9.61 -3.30
C ALA A 51 -1.26 8.69 -2.15
N ASP A 52 -1.22 7.37 -2.37
CA ASP A 52 -0.88 6.39 -1.33
C ASP A 52 0.61 5.99 -1.36
N ILE A 53 1.38 6.46 -2.35
CA ILE A 53 2.77 6.01 -2.64
C ILE A 53 3.78 6.66 -1.71
N ASN A 54 3.63 7.96 -1.51
CA ASN A 54 4.59 8.78 -0.79
C ASN A 54 3.89 9.48 0.36
N TYR A 55 4.64 9.67 1.44
CA TYR A 55 4.22 10.50 2.54
C TYR A 55 5.43 11.34 2.98
N GLU A 56 5.23 12.65 3.02
CA GLU A 56 6.25 13.61 3.42
C GLU A 56 5.80 14.29 4.70
N LEU A 57 6.60 14.17 5.76
CA LEU A 57 6.32 14.85 7.03
C LEU A 57 6.45 16.37 6.89
N ARG A 58 7.44 16.81 6.10
CA ARG A 58 7.69 18.21 5.76
C ARG A 58 8.18 18.29 4.31
N GLY A 59 7.66 19.24 3.54
CA GLY A 59 8.00 19.39 2.11
C GLY A 59 9.42 19.91 1.84
N ASP A 60 10.20 20.23 2.89
CA ASP A 60 11.60 20.68 2.81
C ASP A 60 12.60 19.56 3.17
N MET A 61 12.14 18.32 3.38
CA MET A 61 12.99 17.23 3.82
C MET A 61 13.90 16.72 2.68
N ILE A 62 15.22 16.71 2.92
CA ILE A 62 16.20 16.13 2.01
C ILE A 62 16.42 14.65 2.36
N LEU A 63 16.31 13.76 1.37
CA LEU A 63 16.54 12.33 1.55
C LEU A 63 18.04 12.01 1.60
N ASP A 64 18.49 11.44 2.73
CA ASP A 64 19.84 10.87 2.87
C ASP A 64 19.80 9.37 2.51
N VAL A 65 20.46 9.00 1.42
CA VAL A 65 20.54 7.61 0.94
C VAL A 65 21.09 6.67 2.03
N ARG A 66 22.00 7.16 2.89
CA ARG A 66 22.61 6.36 3.97
C ARG A 66 21.65 6.08 5.13
N ARG A 67 20.53 6.80 5.21
CA ARG A 67 19.47 6.64 6.22
C ARG A 67 18.19 6.07 5.63
N THR A 68 18.24 5.66 4.36
CA THR A 68 17.09 5.08 3.64
C THR A 68 17.14 3.56 3.78
N VAL A 69 16.01 2.96 4.14
CA VAL A 69 15.88 1.52 4.32
C VAL A 69 14.78 0.96 3.43
N PHE A 70 14.96 -0.28 2.98
CA PHE A 70 13.91 -1.04 2.31
C PHE A 70 13.16 -1.91 3.33
N ILE A 71 11.83 -1.79 3.38
CA ILE A 71 10.99 -2.58 4.28
C ILE A 71 10.21 -3.60 3.45
N GLY A 72 10.58 -4.88 3.59
CA GLY A 72 9.85 -6.00 3.01
C GLY A 72 8.73 -6.51 3.92
N GLY A 73 7.82 -7.32 3.38
CA GLY A 73 6.79 -8.01 4.18
C GLY A 73 5.65 -7.13 4.70
N VAL A 74 5.60 -5.85 4.31
CA VAL A 74 4.47 -4.97 4.63
C VAL A 74 3.16 -5.52 4.06
N PRO A 75 2.05 -5.47 4.82
CA PRO A 75 0.75 -5.85 4.30
C PRO A 75 0.42 -5.11 3.00
N ARG A 76 -0.18 -5.82 2.03
CA ARG A 76 -0.56 -5.22 0.73
C ARG A 76 -1.44 -3.95 0.81
N PRO A 77 -2.33 -3.76 1.82
CA PRO A 77 -3.07 -2.51 1.94
C PRO A 77 -2.32 -1.36 2.60
N THR A 78 -1.06 -1.54 3.00
CA THR A 78 -0.27 -0.49 3.63
C THR A 78 -0.05 0.68 2.67
N ARG A 79 -0.46 1.87 3.11
CA ARG A 79 -0.20 3.16 2.47
C ARG A 79 1.02 3.81 3.13
N ALA A 80 1.74 4.66 2.41
CA ALA A 80 2.92 5.35 2.95
C ALA A 80 2.63 6.13 4.24
N GLY A 81 1.51 6.86 4.28
CA GLY A 81 1.11 7.60 5.48
C GLY A 81 0.79 6.70 6.67
N SER A 82 0.14 5.55 6.44
CA SER A 82 -0.13 4.58 7.50
C SER A 82 1.16 3.98 8.06
N LEU A 83 2.10 3.62 7.18
CA LEU A 83 3.41 3.08 7.58
C LEU A 83 4.22 4.11 8.37
N PHE A 84 4.18 5.38 7.97
CA PHE A 84 4.82 6.46 8.72
C PHE A 84 4.23 6.59 10.13
N ILE A 85 2.91 6.60 10.28
CA ILE A 85 2.26 6.73 11.59
C ILE A 85 2.66 5.57 12.50
N GLU A 86 2.59 4.33 12.01
CA GLU A 86 2.97 3.14 12.79
C GLU A 86 4.44 3.21 13.25
N THR A 87 5.36 3.49 12.33
CA THR A 87 6.79 3.59 12.67
C THR A 87 7.10 4.76 13.60
N ASN A 88 6.43 5.90 13.46
CA ASN A 88 6.60 7.06 14.34
C ASN A 88 6.12 6.76 15.77
N LEU A 89 4.99 6.06 15.91
CA LEU A 89 4.47 5.63 17.20
C LEU A 89 5.42 4.62 17.88
N THR A 90 5.91 3.62 17.14
CA THR A 90 6.87 2.65 17.68
C THR A 90 8.16 3.33 18.13
N MET A 91 8.71 4.24 17.32
CA MET A 91 9.95 4.95 17.69
C MET A 91 9.75 5.88 18.89
N LYS A 92 8.60 6.55 19.02
CA LYS A 92 8.27 7.34 20.22
C LYS A 92 8.11 6.47 21.46
N GLY A 93 7.51 5.29 21.32
CA GLY A 93 7.41 4.30 22.39
C GLY A 93 8.79 3.84 22.87
N GLN A 94 9.72 3.60 21.95
CA GLN A 94 11.12 3.24 22.27
C GLN A 94 11.90 4.40 22.90
N TYR A 95 11.70 5.64 22.45
CA TYR A 95 12.33 6.81 23.06
C TYR A 95 11.89 6.99 24.52
N ASN A 96 10.60 6.82 24.81
CA ASN A 96 10.07 6.92 26.17
C ASN A 96 10.46 5.73 27.07
N SER A 97 10.68 4.53 26.53
CA SER A 97 11.20 3.40 27.31
C SER A 97 12.71 3.52 27.58
N ASN A 98 13.47 4.09 26.65
CA ASN A 98 14.93 4.23 26.78
C ASN A 98 15.34 5.40 27.68
N SER A 99 14.50 6.44 27.81
CA SER A 99 14.72 7.54 28.77
C SER A 99 14.47 7.14 30.24
N LEU A 100 13.77 6.04 30.49
CA LEU A 100 13.60 5.46 31.83
C LEU A 100 14.73 4.47 32.20
N SER A 101 15.45 3.92 31.22
CA SER A 101 16.56 2.97 31.44
C SER A 101 17.93 3.64 31.60
N SER A 102 18.04 4.95 31.39
CA SER A 102 19.29 5.72 31.49
C SER A 102 19.38 6.58 32.75
N ALA A 103 18.46 6.38 33.71
CA ALA A 103 18.40 7.06 35.00
C ALA A 103 18.67 6.14 36.21
N GLN A 104 19.44 5.05 36.02
CA GLN A 104 19.95 4.20 37.10
C GLN A 104 21.47 4.05 36.99
#